data_AF-A0A6Y2QDR7-F1
#
_entry.id   AF-A0A6Y2QDR7-F1
#
_cell.length_a   1.000
_cell.length_b   1.000
_cell.length_c   1.000
_cell.angle_alpha   90.00
_cell.angle_beta   90.00
_cell.angle_gamma   90.00
#
_symmetry.space_group_name_H-M   'P 1'
#
loop_
_entity.id
_entity.type
_entity.pdbx_description
1 polymer ?
#
loop_
_entity_poly.entity_id
_entity_poly.type
_entity_poly.pdbx_seq_one_letter_code
_entity_poly.pdbx_strand_id
1 'polypeptide(L)'
;HFDEYLLVRKNLLISSKSIKPDSLDTILGDILKKESGISGTINLPTLSLSRTESSMLRMWMEGQGTIQISDRMNIKAKTVSSHKGNIKRKIKTHNKQVIYHVVRLTDNVTNGIFVNMR
;
A
#
# COMPACT_ATOMS: atom_id res chain seq x y z
N HIS A 1 -9.34 -1.82 -11.50
CA HIS A 1 -8.08 -1.69 -12.24
C HIS A 1 -7.01 -1.15 -11.27
N PHE A 2 -5.73 -1.37 -11.54
CA PHE A 2 -4.60 -0.87 -10.76
C PHE A 2 -3.78 -0.07 -11.75
N ASP A 3 -3.89 1.25 -11.69
CA ASP A 3 -3.64 2.06 -12.88
C ASP A 3 -2.18 2.44 -13.08
N GLU A 4 -1.32 2.39 -12.07
CA GLU A 4 0.04 2.88 -12.22
C GLU A 4 1.07 2.01 -11.49
N TYR A 5 1.46 2.43 -10.29
CA TYR A 5 2.43 1.74 -9.48
C TYR A 5 2.25 2.08 -7.99
N LEU A 6 2.82 1.23 -7.15
CA LEU A 6 2.86 1.36 -5.71
C LEU A 6 4.29 1.10 -5.25
N LEU A 7 4.92 2.13 -4.69
CA LEU A 7 6.21 1.99 -4.04
C LEU A 7 6.00 1.36 -2.66
N VAL A 8 6.44 0.12 -2.49
CA VAL A 8 6.22 -0.66 -1.26
C VAL A 8 7.40 -0.49 -0.29
N ARG A 9 8.61 -0.39 -0.83
CA ARG A 9 9.86 -0.06 -0.13
C ARG A 9 10.72 0.82 -1.02
N LYS A 10 11.78 1.38 -0.45
CA LYS A 10 12.77 2.18 -1.21
C LYS A 10 13.38 1.40 -2.38
N ASN A 11 13.44 0.08 -2.29
CA ASN A 11 13.98 -0.84 -3.29
C ASN A 11 12.91 -1.78 -3.88
N LEU A 12 11.62 -1.54 -3.67
CA LEU A 12 10.54 -2.40 -4.16
C LEU A 12 9.36 -1.58 -4.66
N LEU A 13 9.05 -1.76 -5.94
CA LEU A 13 7.92 -1.16 -6.62
C LEU A 13 7.06 -2.26 -7.25
N ILE A 14 5.74 -2.15 -7.07
CA ILE A 14 4.75 -3.00 -7.74
C ILE A 14 4.07 -2.13 -8.79
N SER A 15 4.22 -2.45 -10.08
CA SER A 15 3.55 -1.74 -11.17
C SER A 15 2.43 -2.58 -11.78
N SER A 16 1.52 -1.89 -12.46
CA SER A 16 0.64 -2.53 -13.43
C SER A 16 1.45 -2.95 -14.66
N LYS A 17 0.92 -3.93 -15.43
CA LYS A 17 1.48 -4.29 -16.74
C LYS A 17 1.41 -3.13 -17.75
N SER A 18 0.54 -2.17 -17.49
CA SER A 18 0.23 -1.03 -18.36
C SER A 18 0.77 0.27 -17.77
N ILE A 19 1.88 0.23 -17.03
CA ILE A 19 2.52 1.44 -16.51
C ILE A 19 2.85 2.37 -17.69
N LYS A 20 2.51 3.65 -17.55
CA LYS A 20 2.73 4.64 -18.60
C LYS A 20 4.20 5.05 -18.64
N PRO A 21 4.75 5.34 -19.84
CA PRO A 21 6.11 5.88 -19.97
C PRO A 21 6.34 7.11 -19.06
N ASP A 22 5.42 8.08 -19.04
CA ASP A 22 5.54 9.28 -18.19
C ASP A 22 5.69 8.97 -16.69
N SER A 23 4.98 7.95 -16.21
CA SER A 23 5.09 7.48 -14.81
C SER A 23 6.45 6.87 -14.54
N LEU A 24 7.00 6.13 -15.51
CA LEU A 24 8.33 5.53 -15.44
C LEU A 24 9.41 6.62 -15.47
N ASP A 25 9.28 7.61 -16.35
CA ASP A 25 10.20 8.76 -16.44
C ASP A 25 10.25 9.55 -15.14
N THR A 26 9.10 9.73 -14.47
CA THR A 26 9.04 10.36 -13.15
C THR A 26 9.84 9.56 -12.12
N ILE A 27 9.66 8.24 -12.07
CA ILE A 27 10.37 7.36 -11.14
C ILE A 27 11.89 7.39 -11.41
N LEU A 28 12.30 7.28 -12.67
CA LEU A 28 13.70 7.26 -13.07
C LEU A 28 14.37 8.62 -12.88
N GLY A 29 13.69 9.70 -13.26
CA GLY A 29 14.18 11.07 -13.10
C GLY A 29 14.47 11.41 -11.63
N ASP A 30 13.63 10.94 -10.72
CA ASP A 30 13.90 11.04 -9.29
C ASP A 30 15.16 10.24 -8.91
N ILE A 31 15.29 8.98 -9.32
CA ILE A 31 16.48 8.16 -9.02
C ILE A 31 17.78 8.80 -9.55
N LEU A 32 17.78 9.32 -10.78
CA LEU A 32 18.97 9.93 -11.39
C LEU A 32 19.37 11.26 -10.73
N LYS A 33 18.40 12.05 -10.23
CA LYS A 33 18.69 13.26 -9.43
C LYS A 33 19.42 12.93 -8.13
N LYS A 34 19.14 11.76 -7.54
CA LYS A 34 19.85 11.28 -6.34
C LYS A 34 21.32 10.95 -6.63
N GLU A 35 21.62 10.31 -7.76
CA GLU A 35 22.99 9.90 -8.11
C GLU A 35 23.89 11.07 -8.53
N SER A 36 23.30 12.13 -9.09
CA SER A 36 24.01 13.35 -9.51
C SER A 36 24.42 14.28 -8.35
N GLY A 37 24.20 13.88 -7.08
CA GLY A 37 24.63 14.65 -5.92
C GLY A 37 23.84 15.96 -5.69
N ILE A 38 22.77 16.19 -6.45
CA ILE A 38 21.81 17.27 -6.22
C ILE A 38 21.01 16.87 -4.97
N SER A 39 21.54 17.27 -3.81
CA SER A 39 21.09 16.91 -2.46
C SER A 39 19.67 17.41 -2.17
N GLY A 40 18.67 16.73 -2.73
CA GLY A 40 17.31 16.75 -2.26
C GLY A 40 17.00 15.35 -1.75
N THR A 41 16.67 15.21 -0.47
CA THR A 41 16.12 13.94 0.03
C THR A 41 14.84 13.65 -0.75
N ILE A 42 14.90 12.74 -1.71
CA ILE A 42 13.70 12.33 -2.45
C ILE A 42 12.86 11.53 -1.48
N ASN A 43 11.85 12.21 -0.93
CA ASN A 43 10.91 11.63 -0.02
C ASN A 43 9.77 11.01 -0.84
N LEU A 44 10.10 9.99 -1.65
CA LEU A 44 9.11 9.18 -2.34
C LEU A 44 8.34 8.39 -1.26
N PRO A 45 7.06 8.71 -0.99
CA PRO A 45 6.34 8.09 0.09
C PRO A 45 6.09 6.61 -0.24
N THR A 46 6.72 5.73 0.54
CA THR A 46 6.45 4.29 0.48
C THR A 46 5.12 3.97 1.15
N LEU A 47 4.43 2.94 0.66
CA LEU A 47 3.22 2.41 1.28
C LEU A 47 3.44 2.16 2.78
N SER A 48 2.61 2.82 3.59
CA SER A 48 2.60 2.65 5.04
C SER A 48 1.17 2.60 5.58
N LEU A 49 0.92 1.66 6.47
CA LEU A 49 -0.36 1.50 7.16
C LEU A 49 -0.22 1.85 8.63
N SER A 50 -1.28 2.34 9.27
CA SER A 50 -1.32 2.41 10.73
C SER A 50 -1.42 1.00 11.33
N ARG A 51 -1.16 0.86 12.64
CA ARG A 51 -1.39 -0.41 13.36
C ARG A 51 -2.80 -0.95 13.15
N THR A 52 -3.80 -0.08 13.26
CA THR A 52 -5.23 -0.44 13.09
C THR A 52 -5.54 -0.86 11.66
N GLU A 53 -5.02 -0.13 10.66
CA GLU A 53 -5.19 -0.50 9.25
C GLU A 53 -4.53 -1.84 8.94
N SER A 54 -3.33 -2.10 9.46
CA SER A 54 -2.61 -3.35 9.23
C SER A 54 -3.34 -4.55 9.86
N SER A 55 -3.77 -4.43 11.12
CA SER A 55 -4.55 -5.46 11.80
C SER A 55 -5.87 -5.74 11.06
N MET A 56 -6.59 -4.70 10.66
CA MET A 56 -7.82 -4.85 9.88
C MET A 56 -7.55 -5.51 8.52
N LEU A 57 -6.53 -5.05 7.79
CA LEU A 57 -6.20 -5.57 6.48
C LEU A 57 -5.95 -7.07 6.55
N ARG A 58 -5.20 -7.54 7.54
CA ARG A 58 -4.98 -8.97 7.78
C ARG A 58 -6.30 -9.74 7.89
N MET A 59 -7.19 -9.33 8.80
CA MET A 59 -8.50 -10.00 8.96
C MET A 59 -9.34 -9.95 7.69
N TRP A 60 -9.29 -8.84 6.94
CA TRP A 60 -10.05 -8.69 5.70
C TRP A 60 -9.51 -9.59 4.57
N MET A 61 -8.19 -9.80 4.51
CA MET A 61 -7.53 -10.72 3.58
C MET A 61 -7.69 -12.19 3.99
N GLU A 62 -7.91 -12.47 5.27
CA GLU A 62 -8.35 -13.78 5.79
C GLU A 62 -9.83 -14.10 5.48
N GLY A 63 -10.55 -13.17 4.82
CA GLY A 63 -11.93 -13.39 4.38
C GLY A 63 -13.00 -12.89 5.35
N GLN A 64 -12.63 -12.28 6.47
CA GLN A 64 -13.60 -11.82 7.47
C GLN A 64 -14.49 -10.68 6.95
N GLY A 65 -15.78 -10.74 7.29
CA GLY A 65 -16.77 -9.73 6.96
C GLY A 65 -16.66 -8.47 7.84
N THR A 66 -17.37 -7.41 7.46
CA THR A 66 -17.34 -6.13 8.21
C THR A 66 -17.79 -6.30 9.67
N ILE A 67 -18.85 -7.09 9.91
CA ILE A 67 -19.37 -7.34 11.27
C ILE A 67 -18.37 -8.13 12.10
N GLN A 68 -17.83 -9.23 11.58
CA GLN A 68 -16.81 -10.04 12.28
C GLN A 68 -15.57 -9.21 12.67
N ILE A 69 -15.09 -8.35 11.77
CA ILE A 69 -13.97 -7.44 12.05
C ILE A 69 -14.36 -6.40 13.10
N SER A 70 -15.58 -5.85 13.01
CA SER A 70 -16.15 -4.90 13.97
C SER A 70 -16.10 -5.48 15.39
N ASP A 71 -16.58 -6.71 15.54
CA ASP A 71 -16.66 -7.41 16.82
C ASP A 71 -15.26 -7.75 17.36
N ARG A 72 -14.36 -8.31 16.52
CA ARG A 72 -12.99 -8.67 16.94
C ARG A 72 -12.12 -7.48 17.31
N MET A 73 -12.29 -6.35 16.63
CA MET A 73 -11.52 -5.12 16.91
C MET A 73 -12.17 -4.24 17.96
N ASN A 74 -13.40 -4.55 18.40
CA ASN A 74 -14.21 -3.71 19.28
C ASN A 74 -14.34 -2.26 18.77
N ILE A 75 -14.65 -2.10 17.48
CA ILE A 75 -14.92 -0.80 16.84
C ILE A 75 -16.25 -0.84 16.09
N LYS A 76 -16.82 0.32 15.73
CA LYS A 76 -18.08 0.37 14.97
C LYS A 76 -17.89 -0.11 13.53
N ALA A 77 -18.88 -0.80 12.96
CA ALA A 77 -18.88 -1.24 11.56
C ALA A 77 -18.62 -0.08 10.57
N LYS A 78 -19.10 1.14 10.87
CA LYS A 78 -18.80 2.33 10.06
C LYS A 78 -17.31 2.67 10.04
N THR A 79 -16.61 2.48 11.17
CA THR A 79 -15.17 2.68 11.30
C THR A 79 -14.42 1.62 10.50
N VAL A 80 -14.93 0.37 10.48
CA VAL A 80 -14.39 -0.68 9.60
C VAL A 80 -14.49 -0.29 8.13
N SER A 81 -15.64 0.22 7.68
CA SER A 81 -15.78 0.74 6.32
C SER A 81 -14.84 1.91 6.02
N SER A 82 -14.61 2.78 7.00
CA SER A 82 -13.68 3.90 6.90
C SER A 82 -12.24 3.44 6.69
N HIS A 83 -11.68 2.53 7.52
CA HIS A 83 -10.31 2.10 7.26
C HIS A 83 -10.17 1.25 5.99
N LYS A 84 -11.19 0.50 5.56
CA LYS A 84 -11.19 -0.12 4.22
C LYS A 84 -11.02 0.93 3.12
N GLY A 85 -11.69 2.08 3.24
CA GLY A 85 -11.52 3.22 2.35
C GLY A 85 -10.11 3.80 2.38
N ASN A 86 -9.52 3.95 3.58
CA ASN A 86 -8.15 4.44 3.73
C ASN A 86 -7.11 3.49 3.13
N ILE A 87 -7.24 2.18 3.39
CA ILE A 87 -6.38 1.14 2.80
C ILE A 87 -6.46 1.18 1.27
N LYS A 88 -7.67 1.25 0.70
CA LYS A 88 -7.87 1.38 -0.75
C LYS A 88 -7.16 2.61 -1.32
N ARG A 89 -7.26 3.75 -0.64
CA ARG A 89 -6.58 5.01 -1.04
C ARG A 89 -5.06 4.87 -1.00
N LYS A 90 -4.51 4.28 0.07
CA LYS A 90 -3.07 4.09 0.26
C LYS A 90 -2.47 3.08 -0.74
N ILE A 91 -3.19 2.00 -1.04
CA ILE A 91 -2.79 0.99 -2.04
C ILE A 91 -3.15 1.45 -3.47
N LYS A 92 -3.91 2.54 -3.62
CA LYS A 92 -4.35 3.12 -4.90
C LYS A 92 -5.21 2.16 -5.74
N THR A 93 -6.12 1.42 -5.10
CA THR A 93 -7.09 0.58 -5.83
C THR A 93 -8.36 0.28 -5.03
N HIS A 94 -9.47 0.11 -5.74
CA HIS A 94 -10.74 -0.32 -5.14
C HIS A 94 -10.93 -1.85 -5.19
N ASN A 95 -10.11 -2.56 -5.96
CA ASN A 95 -10.24 -3.99 -6.19
C ASN A 95 -9.62 -4.79 -5.04
N LYS A 96 -10.46 -5.54 -4.29
CA LYS A 96 -10.02 -6.38 -3.17
C LYS A 96 -8.97 -7.42 -3.59
N GLN A 97 -9.09 -7.98 -4.79
CA GLN A 97 -8.15 -8.99 -5.29
C GLN A 97 -6.76 -8.40 -5.54
N VAL A 98 -6.70 -7.18 -6.06
CA VAL A 98 -5.41 -6.47 -6.22
C VAL A 98 -4.78 -6.21 -4.85
N ILE A 99 -5.57 -5.75 -3.87
CA ILE A 99 -5.08 -5.54 -2.49
C ILE A 99 -4.53 -6.85 -1.92
N TYR A 100 -5.24 -7.97 -2.10
CA TYR A 100 -4.80 -9.29 -1.67
C TYR A 100 -3.44 -9.67 -2.29
N HIS A 101 -3.30 -9.51 -3.61
CA HIS A 101 -2.03 -9.81 -4.28
C HIS A 101 -0.90 -8.88 -3.85
N VAL A 102 -1.16 -7.58 -3.63
CA VAL A 102 -0.16 -6.65 -3.07
C VAL A 102 0.32 -7.14 -1.71
N VAL A 103 -0.58 -7.52 -0.81
CA VAL A 103 -0.22 -8.05 0.53
C VAL A 103 0.62 -9.31 0.38
N ARG A 104 0.16 -10.30 -0.39
CA ARG A 104 0.88 -11.58 -0.59
C ARG A 104 2.26 -11.40 -1.21
N LEU A 105 2.38 -10.58 -2.25
CA LEU A 105 3.67 -10.28 -2.89
C LEU A 105 4.61 -9.61 -1.90
N THR A 106 4.10 -8.63 -1.14
CA THR A 106 4.90 -7.90 -0.15
C THR A 106 5.37 -8.83 0.97
N ASP A 107 4.52 -9.72 1.48
CA ASP A 107 4.87 -10.70 2.51
C ASP A 107 5.87 -11.76 2.01
N ASN A 108 5.85 -12.08 0.72
CA ASN A 108 6.75 -13.08 0.14
C ASN A 108 8.14 -12.52 -0.14
N VAL A 109 8.25 -11.25 -0.51
CA VAL A 109 9.54 -10.63 -0.91
C VAL A 109 10.13 -9.72 0.17
N THR A 110 9.37 -9.41 1.22
CA THR A 110 9.77 -8.57 2.36
C THR A 110 9.09 -9.05 3.66
N ASN A 111 9.31 -8.36 4.78
CA ASN A 111 8.59 -8.59 6.04
C ASN A 111 7.18 -7.96 6.08
N GLY A 112 6.45 -7.97 4.96
CA GLY A 112 5.09 -7.42 4.84
C GLY A 112 5.01 -5.90 4.69
N ILE A 113 3.81 -5.32 4.71
CA ILE A 113 3.62 -3.87 4.52
C ILE A 113 4.15 -3.11 5.74
N PHE A 114 4.86 -1.99 5.52
CA PHE A 114 5.39 -1.18 6.62
C PHE A 114 4.25 -0.63 7.49
N VAL A 115 4.37 -0.84 8.81
CA VAL A 115 3.41 -0.35 9.80
C VAL A 115 4.02 0.86 10.51
N ASN A 116 3.38 2.02 10.37
CA ASN A 116 3.75 3.21 11.09
C ASN A 116 3.33 3.08 12.56
N MET A 117 4.32 3.12 13.46
CA MET A 117 4.14 2.95 14.90
C MET A 117 3.89 4.27 15.66
N ARG A 118 4.02 5.40 14.96
CA ARG A 118 3.72 6.74 15.49
C ARG A 118 2.23 6.90 15.77
#